data_AF-A0A496QRY5-F1
#
_entry.id   AF-A0A496QRY5-F1
#
_cell.length_a   1.000
_cell.length_b   1.000
_cell.length_c   1.000
_cell.angle_alpha   90.00
_cell.angle_beta   90.00
_cell.angle_gamma   90.00
#
_symmetry.space_group_name_H-M   'P 1'
#
loop_
_entity.id
_entity.type
_entity.pdbx_description
1 polymer ?
#
loop_
_entity_poly.entity_id
_entity_poly.type
_entity_poly.pdbx_seq_one_letter_code
_entity_poly.pdbx_strand_id
1 'polypeptide(L)' 'MRTTLTIDDDVLGVARTLARESNRSVGKVISALARRGLNVRMYRVDDLGLPVFQVSEDAPVFGPEEVAEGEDEL' A
#
# COMPACT_ATOMS: atom_id res chain seq x y z
N MET A 1 -1.77 6.09 22.37
CA MET A 1 -0.47 5.99 23.06
C MET A 1 0.37 7.21 22.72
N ARG A 2 1.14 7.74 23.68
CA ARG A 2 2.11 8.83 23.44
C ARG A 2 3.51 8.21 23.47
N THR A 3 4.25 8.38 22.38
CA THR A 3 5.58 7.82 22.16
C THR A 3 6.48 8.92 21.62
N THR A 4 7.75 8.91 22.00
CA THR A 4 8.79 9.75 21.39
C THR A 4 9.48 8.94 20.29
N LEU A 5 9.55 9.48 19.08
CA LEU A 5 10.17 8.83 17.93
C LEU A 5 11.18 9.81 17.30
N THR A 6 12.37 9.33 17.00
CA THR A 6 13.34 10.04 16.15
C THR A 6 12.99 9.76 14.69
N ILE A 7 12.82 10.82 13.89
CA ILE A 7 12.53 10.73 12.45
C ILE A 7 13.37 11.77 11.70
N ASP A 8 13.68 11.47 10.44
CA ASP A 8 14.39 12.40 9.57
C ASP A 8 13.55 13.66 9.28
N ASP A 9 14.24 14.78 9.07
CA ASP A 9 13.63 16.09 8.90
C ASP A 9 12.77 16.19 7.63
N ASP A 10 13.16 15.49 6.57
CA ASP A 10 12.41 15.41 5.32
C ASP A 10 11.07 14.69 5.51
N VAL A 11 11.07 13.57 6.23
CA VAL A 11 9.86 12.82 6.60
C VAL A 11 8.94 13.68 7.47
N LEU A 12 9.49 14.39 8.47
CA LEU A 12 8.70 15.31 9.29
C LEU A 12 8.12 16.45 8.46
N GLY A 13 8.87 16.99 7.50
CA GLY A 13 8.42 18.01 6.56
C GLY A 13 7.20 17.56 5.76
N VAL A 14 7.29 16.40 5.11
CA VAL A 14 6.20 15.80 4.33
C VAL A 14 4.98 15.54 5.22
N ALA A 15 5.18 14.99 6.42
CA ALA A 15 4.09 14.71 7.34
C ALA A 15 3.35 15.98 7.80
N ARG A 16 4.05 17.10 7.96
CA ARG A 16 3.44 18.41 8.30
C ARG A 16 2.60 18.95 7.16
N THR A 17 3.07 18.84 5.92
CA THR A 17 2.30 19.24 4.74
C THR A 17 1.02 18.43 4.64
N LEU A 18 1.12 17.10 4.69
CA LEU A 18 -0.03 16.20 4.66
C LEU A 18 -1.01 16.45 5.82
N ALA A 19 -0.51 16.76 7.00
CA ALA A 19 -1.33 17.09 8.17
C ALA A 19 -2.19 18.34 7.95
N ARG A 20 -1.62 19.38 7.32
CA ARG A 20 -2.34 20.61 6.96
C ARG A 20 -3.41 20.35 5.90
N GLU A 21 -3.05 19.65 4.83
CA GLU A 21 -3.96 19.32 3.73
C GLU A 21 -5.13 18.43 4.17
N SER A 22 -4.86 17.46 5.06
CA SER A 22 -5.88 16.52 5.55
C SER A 22 -6.59 16.98 6.82
N ASN A 23 -6.32 18.19 7.31
CA ASN A 23 -6.85 18.76 8.56
C ASN A 23 -6.74 17.78 9.76
N ARG A 24 -5.58 17.13 9.90
CA ARG A 24 -5.27 16.13 10.93
C ARG A 24 -4.01 16.50 11.69
N SER A 25 -3.84 15.98 12.91
CA SER A 25 -2.58 16.16 13.63
C SER A 25 -1.43 15.38 12.96
N VAL A 26 -0.21 15.89 13.07
CA VAL A 26 1.00 15.22 12.55
C VAL A 26 1.12 13.80 13.09
N GLY A 27 0.87 13.58 14.38
CA GLY A 27 0.87 12.25 14.98
C GLY A 27 -0.16 11.30 14.35
N LYS A 28 -1.36 11.78 13.97
CA LYS A 28 -2.36 10.97 13.25
C LYS A 28 -1.94 10.65 11.83
N VAL A 29 -1.20 11.54 11.16
CA VAL A 29 -0.67 11.29 9.81
C VAL A 29 0.46 10.28 9.87
N ILE A 30 1.47 10.48 10.72
CA ILE A 30 2.58 9.54 10.93
C ILE A 30 2.06 8.16 11.30
N SER A 31 1.09 8.06 12.21
CA SER A 31 0.51 6.78 12.60
C SER A 31 -0.24 6.07 11.45
N ALA A 32 -0.84 6.82 10.53
CA ALA A 32 -1.49 6.25 9.35
C ALA A 32 -0.47 5.80 8.29
N LEU A 33 0.57 6.60 8.06
CA LEU A 33 1.68 6.26 7.17
C LEU A 33 2.41 5.00 7.66
N ALA A 34 2.72 4.92 8.96
CA ALA A 34 3.32 3.74 9.57
C ALA A 34 2.45 2.49 9.37
N ARG A 35 1.14 2.58 9.61
CA ARG A 35 0.21 1.46 9.35
C ARG A 35 0.19 1.03 7.88
N ARG A 36 0.21 2.00 6.96
CA ARG A 36 0.30 1.71 5.53
C ARG A 36 1.61 1.00 5.18
N GLY A 37 2.73 1.45 5.75
CA GLY A 37 4.04 0.83 5.59
C GLY A 37 4.10 -0.61 6.11
N LEU A 38 3.47 -0.89 7.25
CA LEU A 38 3.37 -2.25 7.80
C LEU A 38 2.54 -3.19 6.92
N ASN A 39 1.64 -2.65 6.10
CA ASN A 39 0.77 -3.43 5.20
C ASN A 39 1.34 -3.52 3.76
N VAL A 40 2.56 -3.04 3.51
CA VAL A 40 3.18 -3.19 2.20
C VAL A 40 3.48 -4.68 1.97
N ARG A 41 2.70 -5.32 1.10
CA ARG A 41 3.10 -6.60 0.52
C ARG A 41 4.31 -6.31 -0.35
N MET A 42 5.47 -6.87 0.00
CA MET A 42 6.61 -6.82 -0.89
C MET A 42 6.22 -7.56 -2.17
N TYR A 43 6.17 -6.84 -3.29
CA TYR A 43 6.16 -7.49 -4.59
C TYR A 43 7.44 -8.30 -4.66
N ARG A 44 7.29 -9.59 -4.97
CA ARG A 44 8.45 -10.41 -5.28
C ARG A 44 8.82 -10.07 -6.72
N VAL A 45 10.11 -10.05 -7.03
CA VAL A 45 10.55 -9.94 -8.41
C VAL A 45 10.80 -11.37 -8.87
N ASP A 46 10.25 -11.76 -10.02
CA ASP A 46 10.56 -13.06 -10.61
C ASP A 46 11.97 -13.07 -11.22
N ASP A 47 12.40 -14.23 -11.73
CA ASP A 47 13.73 -14.38 -12.32
C ASP A 47 13.95 -13.51 -13.57
N LEU A 48 12.87 -12.97 -14.16
CA LEU A 48 12.88 -12.08 -15.33
C LEU A 48 12.83 -10.60 -14.96
N GLY A 49 12.83 -10.26 -13.67
CA GLY A 49 12.79 -8.86 -13.23
C GLY A 49 11.39 -8.26 -13.16
N LEU A 50 10.33 -9.06 -13.34
CA LEU A 50 8.96 -8.58 -13.33
C LEU A 50 8.39 -8.56 -11.91
N PRO A 51 7.64 -7.51 -11.52
CA PRO A 51 6.92 -7.50 -10.26
C PRO A 51 5.83 -8.57 -10.27
N VAL A 52 5.99 -9.60 -9.44
CA VAL A 52 5.02 -10.65 -9.22
C VAL A 52 4.42 -10.57 -7.81
N PHE A 53 3.18 -11.01 -7.70
CA PHE A 53 2.49 -11.17 -6.42
C PHE A 53 2.33 -12.65 -6.12
N GLN A 54 2.34 -13.02 -4.84
CA GLN A 54 2.04 -14.39 -4.45
C GLN A 54 0.56 -14.67 -4.64
N VAL A 55 0.27 -15.69 -5.43
CA VAL A 55 -1.06 -16.27 -5.60
C VAL A 55 -1.18 -17.45 -4.63
N SER A 56 -2.34 -17.64 -4.02
CA SER A 56 -2.60 -18.82 -3.18
C SER A 56 -2.55 -20.09 -4.02
N GLU A 57 -2.13 -21.22 -3.46
CA GLU A 57 -2.22 -22.51 -4.17
C GLU A 57 -3.68 -22.87 -4.50
N ASP A 58 -4.63 -22.42 -3.67
CA ASP A 58 -6.08 -22.60 -3.87
C ASP A 58 -6.73 -21.53 -4.76
N ALA A 59 -5.95 -20.65 -5.40
CA ALA A 59 -6.53 -19.59 -6.20
C ALA A 59 -7.21 -20.17 -7.45
N PRO A 60 -8.45 -19.74 -7.76
CA PRO A 60 -9.11 -20.18 -8.98
C PRO A 60 -8.33 -19.70 -10.20
N VAL A 61 -8.14 -20.61 -11.16
CA VAL A 61 -7.62 -20.25 -12.48
C VAL A 61 -8.77 -19.58 -13.24
N PHE A 62 -8.53 -18.39 -13.77
CA PHE A 62 -9.44 -17.72 -14.69
C PHE A 62 -8.71 -17.49 -16.02
N GLY A 63 -9.45 -17.60 -17.11
CA GLY A 63 -8.96 -17.52 -18.48
C GLY A 63 -9.81 -16.59 -19.34
N PRO A 64 -9.67 -16.67 -20.67
CA PRO A 64 -10.33 -15.75 -21.59
C PRO A 64 -11.87 -15.78 -21.53
N GLU A 65 -12.48 -16.90 -21.13
CA GLU A 65 -13.93 -17.03 -21.01
C GLU A 65 -14.48 -16.19 -19.86
N GLU A 66 -13.88 -16.25 -18.67
CA GLU A 66 -14.31 -15.44 -17.52
C GLU A 66 -14.06 -13.94 -17.74
N VAL A 67 -13.02 -13.59 -18.52
CA VAL A 67 -12.77 -12.19 -18.92
C VAL A 67 -13.87 -11.68 -19.83
N ALA A 68 -14.27 -12.48 -20.83
CA ALA A 68 -15.34 -12.10 -21.75
C ALA A 68 -16.68 -11.95 -21.04
N GLU A 69 -17.00 -12.84 -20.08
CA GLU A 69 -18.22 -12.75 -19.28
C GLU A 69 -18.28 -11.46 -18.43
N GLY A 70 -17.15 -11.03 -17.87
CA GLY A 70 -17.07 -9.79 -17.09
C GLY A 70 -17.11 -8.50 -17.93
N GLU A 71 -16.66 -8.54 -19.18
CA GLU A 71 -16.76 -7.39 -20.10
C GLU A 71 -18.19 -7.16 -20.59
N ASP A 72 -18.98 -8.22 -20.76
CA ASP A 72 -20.39 -8.15 -21.16
C ASP A 72 -21.32 -7.58 -20.06
N GLU A 73 -20.86 -7.54 -18.79
CA GLU A 73 -21.64 -7.05 -17.64
C GLU A 73 -21.50 -5.52 -17.37
N LEU A 74 -20.70 -4.80 -18.19
CA LEU A 74 -20.44 -3.35 -18.08
C LEU A 74 -21.16 -2.52 -19.16
#